data_AF-A0A261S6P0-F1
#
_entry.id   AF-A0A261S6P0-F1
#
_cell.length_a   1.000
_cell.length_b   1.000
_cell.length_c   1.000
_cell.angle_alpha   90.00
_cell.angle_beta   90.00
_cell.angle_gamma   90.00
#
_symmetry.space_group_name_H-M   'P 1'
#
loop_
_entity.id
_entity.type
_entity.pdbx_description
1 polymer ?
#
loop_
_entity_poly.entity_id
_entity_poly.type
_entity_poly.pdbx_seq_one_letter_code
_entity_poly.pdbx_strand_id
1 'polypeptide(L)'
;MIEKLRASWIGLAKWYVAEAPWIAAILFITTLVFVAGAMSVGWKGWIDFVSKDAVHGWAAAIATGTAALIALGIALQTQKEKAREAKRLGEVLAARHRDLLEVVVHEMELQLKSFAGKSFSENDLATDYRPTIEQDLISTRKKLESCDVAALLPYSESLAAMIVATAGQLHLAHSFAREPGNVAAVAGILEESVERILTAHSCTAPAFDRLVRTHLRIMKQEGLGD
;
A
#
# COMPACT_ATOMS: atom_id res chain seq x y z
N MET A 1 -15.09 -16.98 -23.65
CA MET A 1 -15.63 -15.81 -24.40
C MET A 1 -15.82 -14.59 -23.50
N ILE A 2 -16.40 -14.74 -22.31
CA ILE A 2 -16.60 -13.65 -21.33
C ILE A 2 -15.28 -13.03 -20.81
N GLU A 3 -14.23 -13.83 -20.61
CA GLU A 3 -12.93 -13.31 -20.15
C GLU A 3 -12.19 -12.47 -21.20
N LYS A 4 -12.30 -12.81 -22.49
CA LYS A 4 -11.74 -12.00 -23.59
C LYS A 4 -12.42 -10.64 -23.69
N LEU A 5 -13.74 -10.59 -23.46
CA LEU A 5 -14.50 -9.34 -23.40
C LEU A 5 -14.05 -8.50 -22.19
N ARG A 6 -13.90 -9.11 -21.01
CA ARG A 6 -13.46 -8.38 -19.80
C ARG A 6 -12.05 -7.80 -19.96
N ALA A 7 -11.12 -8.57 -20.53
CA ALA A 7 -9.75 -8.10 -20.79
C ALA A 7 -9.71 -6.97 -21.85
N SER A 8 -10.54 -7.06 -22.90
CA SER A 8 -10.70 -6.00 -23.91
C SER A 8 -11.26 -4.71 -23.30
N TRP A 9 -12.27 -4.81 -22.43
CA TRP A 9 -12.85 -3.67 -21.72
C TRP A 9 -11.87 -3.00 -20.76
N ILE A 10 -11.06 -3.77 -20.03
CA ILE A 10 -10.03 -3.22 -19.13
C ILE A 10 -8.92 -2.54 -19.94
N GLY A 11 -8.53 -3.10 -21.09
CA GLY A 11 -7.56 -2.50 -22.00
C GLY A 11 -8.04 -1.17 -22.60
N LEU A 12 -9.29 -1.14 -23.07
CA LEU A 12 -9.95 0.09 -23.55
C LEU A 12 -10.08 1.14 -22.45
N ALA A 13 -10.45 0.74 -21.23
CA ALA A 13 -10.55 1.65 -20.10
C ALA A 13 -9.18 2.25 -19.72
N LYS A 14 -8.11 1.44 -19.73
CA LYS A 14 -6.75 1.93 -19.46
C LYS A 14 -6.24 2.87 -20.56
N TRP A 15 -6.50 2.54 -21.82
CA TRP A 15 -6.16 3.42 -22.95
C TRP A 15 -6.95 4.74 -22.89
N TYR A 16 -8.26 4.65 -22.62
CA TYR A 16 -9.11 5.82 -22.45
C TYR A 16 -8.63 6.69 -21.29
N VAL A 17 -8.27 6.12 -20.14
CA VAL A 17 -7.74 6.91 -19.01
C VAL A 17 -6.39 7.58 -19.33
N ALA A 18 -5.54 6.95 -20.15
CA ALA A 18 -4.24 7.49 -20.53
C ALA A 18 -4.33 8.61 -21.59
N GLU A 19 -5.23 8.49 -22.56
CA GLU A 19 -5.43 9.44 -23.66
C GLU A 19 -6.53 10.48 -23.36
N ALA A 20 -7.43 10.21 -22.39
CA ALA A 20 -8.49 11.14 -21.99
C ALA A 20 -8.02 12.54 -21.60
N PRO A 21 -6.84 12.78 -20.99
CA PRO A 21 -6.47 14.13 -20.55
C PRO A 21 -6.40 15.15 -21.69
N TRP A 22 -5.87 14.78 -22.87
CA TRP A 22 -5.77 15.72 -24.00
C TRP A 22 -7.11 15.86 -24.75
N ILE A 23 -7.90 14.77 -24.86
CA ILE A 23 -9.26 14.82 -25.43
C ILE A 23 -10.16 15.71 -24.58
N ALA A 24 -10.10 15.55 -23.24
CA ALA A 24 -10.76 16.38 -22.26
C ALA A 24 -10.33 17.86 -22.37
N ALA A 25 -9.03 18.12 -22.53
CA ALA A 25 -8.51 19.46 -22.70
C ALA A 25 -9.02 20.13 -24.00
N ILE A 26 -9.03 19.40 -25.12
CA ILE A 26 -9.58 19.91 -26.39
C ILE A 26 -11.08 20.18 -26.28
N LEU A 27 -11.85 19.26 -25.70
CA LEU A 27 -13.29 19.45 -25.47
C LEU A 27 -13.57 20.66 -24.58
N PHE A 28 -12.77 20.85 -23.52
CA PHE A 28 -12.87 22.00 -22.63
C PHE A 28 -12.55 23.32 -23.33
N ILE A 29 -11.46 23.38 -24.09
CA ILE A 29 -11.10 24.58 -24.89
C ILE A 29 -12.19 24.89 -25.92
N THR A 30 -12.71 23.87 -26.59
CA THR A 30 -13.76 24.04 -27.62
C THR A 30 -15.05 24.55 -26.99
N THR A 31 -15.39 24.07 -25.79
CA THR A 31 -16.53 24.57 -24.99
C THR A 31 -16.33 26.03 -24.59
N LEU A 32 -15.14 26.40 -24.09
CA LEU A 32 -14.82 27.79 -23.74
C LEU A 32 -14.92 28.73 -24.94
N VAL A 33 -14.35 28.33 -26.09
CA VAL A 33 -14.42 29.11 -27.34
C VAL A 33 -15.86 29.25 -27.82
N PHE A 34 -16.67 28.19 -27.72
CA PHE A 34 -18.09 28.23 -28.08
C PHE A 34 -18.89 29.17 -27.18
N VAL A 35 -18.70 29.10 -25.86
CA VAL A 35 -19.37 29.98 -24.90
C VAL A 35 -18.95 31.44 -25.11
N ALA A 36 -17.66 31.70 -25.27
CA ALA A 36 -17.15 33.04 -25.55
C ALA A 36 -17.71 33.60 -26.88
N GLY A 37 -17.80 32.76 -27.91
CA GLY A 37 -18.43 33.10 -29.19
C GLY A 37 -19.93 33.35 -29.06
N ALA A 38 -20.66 32.56 -28.27
CA ALA A 38 -22.09 32.76 -28.02
C ALA A 38 -22.37 34.06 -27.25
N MET A 39 -21.50 34.43 -26.30
CA MET A 39 -21.64 35.68 -25.54
C MET A 39 -21.33 36.94 -26.37
N SER A 40 -20.59 36.82 -27.48
CA SER A 40 -20.24 37.97 -28.34
C SER A 40 -21.34 38.39 -29.32
N VAL A 41 -22.35 37.54 -29.57
CA VAL A 41 -23.40 37.79 -30.59
C VAL A 41 -24.62 38.57 -30.06
N GLY A 42 -24.68 38.89 -28.76
CA GLY A 42 -25.82 39.55 -28.14
C GLY A 42 -27.10 38.68 -28.09
N TRP A 43 -28.07 39.05 -27.24
CA TRP A 43 -29.24 38.22 -26.91
C TRP A 43 -30.13 37.87 -28.11
N LYS A 44 -30.29 38.78 -29.08
CA LYS A 44 -31.09 38.53 -30.30
C LYS A 44 -30.41 37.56 -31.28
N GLY A 45 -29.10 37.68 -31.48
CA GLY A 45 -28.33 36.75 -32.32
C GLY A 45 -28.24 35.35 -31.70
N TRP A 46 -28.28 35.27 -30.37
CA TRP A 46 -28.30 34.00 -29.64
C TRP A 46 -29.59 33.20 -29.87
N ILE A 47 -30.77 33.86 -29.87
CA ILE A 47 -32.05 33.19 -30.12
C ILE A 47 -32.09 32.59 -31.54
N ASP A 48 -31.69 33.36 -32.56
CA ASP A 48 -31.62 32.87 -33.95
C ASP A 48 -30.56 31.76 -34.14
N PHE A 49 -29.50 31.78 -33.33
CA PHE A 49 -28.46 30.77 -33.35
C PHE A 49 -28.95 29.46 -32.71
N VAL A 50 -29.54 29.52 -31.51
CA VAL A 50 -30.05 28.34 -30.76
C VAL A 50 -31.24 27.67 -31.45
N SER A 51 -32.02 28.42 -32.23
CA SER A 51 -33.16 27.91 -32.99
C SER A 51 -32.78 26.97 -34.16
N LYS A 52 -31.49 26.82 -34.47
CA LYS A 52 -31.00 25.94 -35.54
C LYS A 52 -30.81 24.52 -35.02
N ASP A 53 -31.26 23.51 -35.77
CA ASP A 53 -31.12 22.08 -35.44
C ASP A 53 -29.67 21.67 -35.15
N ALA A 54 -28.70 22.29 -35.83
CA ALA A 54 -27.29 22.07 -35.59
C ALA A 54 -26.88 22.41 -34.14
N VAL A 55 -27.46 23.45 -33.53
CA VAL A 55 -27.09 23.90 -32.17
C VAL A 55 -27.61 22.95 -31.09
N HIS A 56 -28.73 22.24 -31.33
CA HIS A 56 -29.21 21.21 -30.43
C HIS A 56 -28.23 20.03 -30.32
N GLY A 57 -27.61 19.63 -31.45
CA GLY A 57 -26.55 18.62 -31.48
C GLY A 57 -25.29 19.04 -30.73
N TRP A 58 -24.86 20.30 -30.90
CA TRP A 58 -23.70 20.86 -30.17
C TRP A 58 -23.96 21.01 -28.67
N ALA A 59 -25.16 21.47 -28.28
CA ALA A 59 -25.54 21.57 -26.87
C ALA A 59 -25.56 20.21 -26.17
N ALA A 60 -26.07 19.16 -26.83
CA ALA A 60 -26.04 17.80 -26.31
C ALA A 60 -24.60 17.25 -26.18
N ALA A 61 -23.72 17.56 -27.14
CA ALA A 61 -22.32 17.18 -27.09
C ALA A 61 -21.56 17.87 -25.95
N ILE A 62 -21.79 19.17 -25.74
CA ILE A 62 -21.21 19.94 -24.63
C ILE A 62 -21.73 19.43 -23.27
N ALA A 63 -23.03 19.15 -23.16
CA ALA A 63 -23.61 18.59 -21.94
C ALA A 63 -23.03 17.21 -21.61
N THR A 64 -22.84 16.36 -22.62
CA THR A 64 -22.22 15.03 -22.45
C THR A 64 -20.74 15.16 -22.08
N GLY A 65 -20.01 16.08 -22.72
CA GLY A 65 -18.61 16.35 -22.41
C GLY A 65 -18.40 16.90 -21.00
N THR A 66 -19.24 17.84 -20.56
CA THR A 66 -19.18 18.39 -19.20
C THR A 66 -19.58 17.36 -18.15
N ALA A 67 -20.61 16.54 -18.41
CA ALA A 67 -20.96 15.41 -17.54
C ALA A 67 -19.82 14.39 -17.41
N ALA A 68 -19.11 14.09 -18.51
CA ALA A 68 -17.95 13.21 -18.50
C ALA A 68 -16.78 13.79 -17.68
N LEU A 69 -16.52 15.10 -17.79
CA LEU A 69 -15.50 15.78 -16.98
C LEU A 69 -15.85 15.80 -15.50
N ILE A 70 -17.11 16.07 -15.15
CA ILE A 70 -17.59 16.03 -13.76
C ILE A 70 -17.48 14.60 -13.22
N ALA A 71 -17.89 13.59 -13.99
CA ALA A 71 -17.76 12.19 -13.61
C ALA A 71 -16.29 11.79 -13.41
N LEU A 72 -15.38 12.25 -14.28
CA LEU A 72 -13.94 12.03 -14.12
C LEU A 72 -13.40 12.73 -12.87
N GLY A 73 -13.84 13.97 -12.61
CA GLY A 73 -13.48 14.72 -11.40
C GLY A 73 -13.91 14.00 -10.11
N ILE A 74 -15.17 13.54 -10.06
CA ILE A 74 -15.71 12.75 -8.95
C ILE A 74 -14.95 11.44 -8.80
N ALA A 75 -14.64 10.75 -9.91
CA ALA A 75 -13.87 9.50 -9.88
C ALA A 75 -12.46 9.71 -9.31
N LEU A 76 -11.75 10.76 -9.74
CA LEU A 76 -10.43 11.12 -9.22
C LEU A 76 -10.49 11.51 -7.73
N GLN A 77 -11.51 12.25 -7.32
CA GLN A 77 -11.70 12.61 -5.91
C GLN A 77 -11.97 11.36 -5.06
N THR A 78 -12.87 10.48 -5.53
CA THR A 78 -13.18 9.21 -4.86
C THR A 78 -11.95 8.32 -4.74
N GLN A 79 -11.11 8.25 -5.78
CA GLN A 79 -9.84 7.53 -5.72
C GLN A 79 -8.87 8.12 -4.70
N LYS A 80 -8.76 9.45 -4.63
CA LYS A 80 -7.92 10.13 -3.63
C LYS A 80 -8.42 9.88 -2.21
N GLU A 81 -9.73 9.89 -2.00
CA GLU A 81 -10.34 9.61 -0.70
C GLU A 81 -10.07 8.16 -0.28
N LYS A 82 -10.31 7.19 -1.18
CA LYS A 82 -9.99 5.78 -0.94
C LYS A 82 -8.51 5.55 -0.66
N ALA A 83 -7.61 6.22 -1.40
CA ALA A 83 -6.17 6.11 -1.16
C ALA A 83 -5.76 6.69 0.20
N ARG A 84 -6.38 7.79 0.63
CA ARG A 84 -6.17 8.37 1.97
C ARG A 84 -6.69 7.45 3.06
N GLU A 85 -7.86 6.85 2.88
CA GLU A 85 -8.45 5.91 3.82
C GLU A 85 -7.59 4.65 3.95
N ALA A 86 -7.18 4.06 2.82
CA ALA A 86 -6.27 2.92 2.79
C ALA A 86 -4.94 3.23 3.49
N LYS A 87 -4.38 4.42 3.26
CA LYS A 87 -3.17 4.87 3.97
C LYS A 87 -3.39 5.00 5.47
N ARG A 88 -4.52 5.56 5.92
CA ARG A 88 -4.86 5.67 7.35
C ARG A 88 -5.04 4.30 8.00
N LEU A 89 -5.72 3.38 7.33
CA LEU A 89 -5.84 1.99 7.80
C LEU A 89 -4.47 1.33 7.92
N GLY A 90 -3.61 1.48 6.91
CA GLY A 90 -2.23 1.01 6.95
C GLY A 90 -1.41 1.62 8.09
N GLU A 91 -1.59 2.92 8.39
CA GLU A 91 -0.96 3.57 9.55
C GLU A 91 -1.40 2.94 10.87
N VAL A 92 -2.70 2.71 11.07
CA VAL A 92 -3.22 2.08 12.29
C VAL A 92 -2.70 0.65 12.44
N LEU A 93 -2.67 -0.11 11.35
CA LEU A 93 -2.11 -1.47 11.35
C LEU A 93 -0.60 -1.46 11.63
N ALA A 94 0.17 -0.56 11.04
CA ALA A 94 1.59 -0.42 11.32
C ALA A 94 1.85 -0.11 12.80
N ALA A 95 1.06 0.78 13.40
CA ALA A 95 1.14 1.08 14.83
C ALA A 95 0.81 -0.15 15.69
N ARG A 96 -0.25 -0.91 15.34
CA ARG A 96 -0.62 -2.17 16.03
C ARG A 96 0.48 -3.23 15.92
N HIS A 97 1.14 -3.33 14.78
CA HIS A 97 2.18 -4.33 14.55
C HIS A 97 3.52 -3.99 15.21
N ARG A 98 3.69 -2.77 15.75
CA ARG A 98 4.93 -2.38 16.45
C ARG A 98 5.33 -3.37 17.53
N ASP A 99 4.43 -3.65 18.47
CA ASP A 99 4.70 -4.55 19.60
C ASP A 99 4.98 -5.99 19.13
N LEU A 100 4.30 -6.42 18.06
CA LEU A 100 4.54 -7.74 17.47
C LEU A 100 5.95 -7.84 16.88
N LEU A 101 6.40 -6.80 16.16
CA LEU A 101 7.76 -6.77 15.60
C LEU A 101 8.81 -6.75 16.70
N GLU A 102 8.58 -6.05 17.81
CA GLU A 102 9.46 -6.08 18.99
C GLU A 102 9.57 -7.49 19.59
N VAL A 103 8.46 -8.19 19.76
CA VAL A 103 8.45 -9.59 20.21
C VAL A 103 9.24 -10.48 19.24
N VAL A 104 9.05 -10.30 17.93
CA VAL A 104 9.75 -11.07 16.90
C VAL A 104 11.27 -10.83 16.96
N VAL A 105 11.71 -9.58 17.09
CA VAL A 105 13.14 -9.24 17.28
C VAL A 105 13.69 -9.97 18.48
N HIS A 106 13.02 -9.87 19.63
CA HIS A 106 13.49 -10.47 20.87
C HIS A 106 13.63 -12.00 20.75
N GLU A 107 12.67 -12.67 20.10
CA GLU A 107 12.75 -14.11 19.86
C GLU A 107 13.92 -14.50 18.96
N MET A 108 14.16 -13.77 17.88
CA MET A 108 15.29 -14.03 16.99
C MET A 108 16.62 -13.75 17.67
N GLU A 109 16.74 -12.70 18.49
CA GLU A 109 17.95 -12.45 19.28
C GLU A 109 18.23 -13.57 20.30
N LEU A 110 17.20 -14.11 20.94
CA LEU A 110 17.32 -15.27 21.83
C LEU A 110 17.79 -16.52 21.08
N GLN A 111 17.32 -16.72 19.84
CA GLN A 111 17.80 -17.79 18.98
C GLN A 111 19.28 -17.55 18.59
N LEU A 112 19.63 -16.34 18.19
CA LEU A 112 21.00 -15.98 17.79
C LEU A 112 22.02 -16.16 18.93
N LYS A 113 21.64 -15.80 20.16
CA LYS A 113 22.48 -16.01 21.36
C LYS A 113 22.87 -17.46 21.58
N SER A 114 22.08 -18.43 21.09
CA SER A 114 22.42 -19.85 21.21
C SER A 114 23.61 -20.27 20.33
N PHE A 115 23.96 -19.47 19.33
CA PHE A 115 25.07 -19.69 18.41
C PHE A 115 26.31 -18.83 18.73
N ALA A 116 26.13 -17.76 19.52
CA ALA A 116 27.18 -16.78 19.78
C ALA A 116 28.44 -17.38 20.43
N GLY A 117 29.61 -17.08 19.86
CA GLY A 117 30.92 -17.46 20.39
C GLY A 117 31.27 -18.95 20.26
N LYS A 118 30.50 -19.71 19.47
CA LYS A 118 30.73 -21.15 19.24
C LYS A 118 31.42 -21.37 17.89
N SER A 119 32.28 -22.39 17.83
CA SER A 119 32.85 -22.87 16.55
C SER A 119 31.94 -23.95 15.97
N PHE A 120 31.56 -23.81 14.71
CA PHE A 120 30.72 -24.80 14.03
C PHE A 120 31.57 -25.84 13.28
N SER A 121 31.22 -27.11 13.44
CA SER A 121 31.78 -28.22 12.66
C SER A 121 30.91 -28.52 11.44
N GLU A 122 31.49 -29.15 10.41
CA GLU A 122 30.78 -29.58 9.19
C GLU A 122 29.70 -30.64 9.47
N ASN A 123 29.76 -31.30 10.62
CA ASN A 123 28.79 -32.33 11.02
C ASN A 123 27.70 -31.82 11.96
N ASP A 124 27.81 -30.58 12.45
CA ASP A 124 26.86 -30.09 13.44
C ASP A 124 25.52 -29.74 12.78
N LEU A 125 24.44 -29.98 13.53
CA LEU A 125 23.11 -29.51 13.21
C LEU A 125 22.77 -28.29 14.07
N ALA A 126 21.88 -27.43 13.58
CA ALA A 126 21.43 -26.28 14.37
C ALA A 126 20.71 -26.71 15.66
N THR A 127 20.06 -27.88 15.63
CA THR A 127 19.39 -28.49 16.78
C THR A 127 20.34 -28.91 17.90
N ASP A 128 21.61 -29.18 17.60
CA ASP A 128 22.63 -29.49 18.60
C ASP A 128 22.93 -28.28 19.50
N TYR A 129 22.76 -27.07 18.94
CA TYR A 129 22.95 -25.81 19.65
C TYR A 129 21.68 -25.32 20.35
N ARG A 130 20.52 -25.59 19.74
CA ARG A 130 19.20 -25.26 20.28
C ARG A 130 18.17 -26.28 19.80
N PRO A 131 17.77 -27.24 20.65
CA PRO A 131 16.86 -28.32 20.25
C PRO A 131 15.51 -27.85 19.67
N THR A 132 15.04 -26.67 20.09
CA THR A 132 13.78 -26.08 19.65
C THR A 132 13.90 -25.18 18.42
N ILE A 133 15.10 -25.04 17.82
CA ILE A 133 15.35 -24.03 16.77
C ILE A 133 14.37 -24.13 15.60
N GLU A 134 14.02 -25.35 15.17
CA GLU A 134 13.06 -25.54 14.08
C GLU A 134 11.67 -25.00 14.43
N GLN A 135 11.18 -25.35 15.63
CA GLN A 135 9.87 -24.92 16.10
C GLN A 135 9.86 -23.41 16.33
N ASP A 136 10.94 -22.85 16.86
CA ASP A 136 11.10 -21.43 17.12
C ASP A 136 11.07 -20.63 15.79
N LEU A 137 11.82 -21.07 14.78
CA LEU A 137 11.82 -20.46 13.44
C LEU A 137 10.44 -20.50 12.79
N ILE A 138 9.72 -21.62 12.89
CA ILE A 138 8.34 -21.73 12.40
C ILE A 138 7.41 -20.77 13.15
N SER A 139 7.51 -20.72 14.48
CA SER A 139 6.68 -19.87 15.33
C SER A 139 6.88 -18.38 14.98
N THR A 140 8.13 -17.94 14.91
CA THR A 140 8.49 -16.55 14.56
C THR A 140 8.04 -16.21 13.14
N ARG A 141 8.23 -17.12 12.17
CA ARG A 141 7.72 -16.94 10.81
C ARG A 141 6.20 -16.75 10.78
N LYS A 142 5.44 -17.61 11.48
CA LYS A 142 3.96 -17.51 11.52
C LYS A 142 3.48 -16.18 12.10
N LYS A 143 4.21 -15.62 13.07
CA LYS A 143 3.91 -14.28 13.61
C LYS A 143 4.07 -13.20 12.54
N LEU A 144 5.14 -13.24 11.75
CA LEU A 144 5.33 -12.32 10.63
C LEU A 144 4.27 -12.51 9.54
N GLU A 145 3.90 -13.75 9.22
CA GLU A 145 2.84 -14.06 8.26
C GLU A 145 1.44 -13.64 8.73
N SER A 146 1.25 -13.43 10.04
CA SER A 146 -0.01 -12.91 10.58
C SER A 146 -0.21 -11.40 10.35
N CYS A 147 0.83 -10.69 9.91
CA CYS A 147 0.74 -9.29 9.51
C CYS A 147 -0.04 -9.17 8.20
N ASP A 148 -1.00 -8.25 8.13
CA ASP A 148 -1.71 -7.95 6.89
C ASP A 148 -0.83 -7.06 5.99
N VAL A 149 0.12 -7.70 5.30
CA VAL A 149 1.07 -7.02 4.42
C VAL A 149 0.36 -6.23 3.33
N ALA A 150 -0.77 -6.73 2.80
CA ALA A 150 -1.53 -6.06 1.75
C ALA A 150 -2.10 -4.72 2.24
N ALA A 151 -2.61 -4.68 3.47
CA ALA A 151 -3.10 -3.45 4.08
C ALA A 151 -1.98 -2.49 4.55
N LEU A 152 -0.74 -2.98 4.71
CA LEU A 152 0.43 -2.13 5.01
C LEU A 152 1.01 -1.42 3.78
N LEU A 153 0.85 -1.98 2.57
CA LEU A 153 1.41 -1.42 1.33
C LEU A 153 1.04 0.06 1.10
N PRO A 154 -0.21 0.52 1.28
CA PRO A 154 -0.58 1.93 1.09
C PRO A 154 0.10 2.89 2.08
N TYR A 155 0.57 2.39 3.22
CA TYR A 155 1.32 3.17 4.20
C TYR A 155 2.83 3.16 3.90
N SER A 156 3.42 1.97 3.79
CA SER A 156 4.86 1.80 3.57
C SER A 156 5.15 0.48 2.85
N GLU A 157 5.52 0.59 1.58
CA GLU A 157 5.99 -0.55 0.77
C GLU A 157 7.26 -1.18 1.36
N SER A 158 8.16 -0.36 1.89
CA SER A 158 9.40 -0.84 2.52
C SER A 158 9.13 -1.71 3.75
N LEU A 159 8.20 -1.30 4.62
CA LEU A 159 7.78 -2.09 5.79
C LEU A 159 7.21 -3.45 5.35
N ALA A 160 6.30 -3.43 4.38
CA ALA A 160 5.69 -4.63 3.83
C ALA A 160 6.74 -5.57 3.24
N ALA A 161 7.66 -5.05 2.43
CA ALA A 161 8.74 -5.81 1.84
C ALA A 161 9.67 -6.43 2.89
N MET A 162 10.00 -5.69 3.95
CA MET A 162 10.85 -6.18 5.03
C MET A 162 10.23 -7.37 5.77
N ILE A 163 8.94 -7.28 6.09
CA ILE A 163 8.21 -8.38 6.76
C ILE A 163 8.19 -9.64 5.89
N VAL A 164 7.86 -9.51 4.60
CA VAL A 164 7.81 -10.65 3.67
C VAL A 164 9.19 -11.25 3.45
N ALA A 165 10.22 -10.42 3.25
CA ALA A 165 11.58 -10.88 3.06
C ALA A 165 12.09 -11.66 4.28
N THR A 166 11.87 -11.14 5.50
CA THR A 166 12.25 -11.84 6.72
C THR A 166 11.48 -13.16 6.89
N ALA A 167 10.17 -13.19 6.62
CA ALA A 167 9.41 -14.44 6.67
C ALA A 167 9.97 -15.51 5.70
N GLY A 168 10.37 -15.09 4.49
CA GLY A 168 11.06 -15.94 3.51
C GLY A 168 12.43 -16.41 3.99
N GLN A 169 13.21 -15.53 4.62
CA GLN A 169 14.51 -15.89 5.21
C GLN A 169 14.38 -16.90 6.35
N LEU A 170 13.42 -16.71 7.26
CA LEU A 170 13.15 -17.67 8.34
C LEU A 170 12.72 -19.04 7.79
N HIS A 171 12.01 -19.07 6.66
CA HIS A 171 11.72 -20.33 5.98
C HIS A 171 12.98 -21.04 5.49
N LEU A 172 13.93 -20.29 4.89
CA LEU A 172 15.22 -20.84 4.45
C LEU A 172 16.06 -21.33 5.63
N ALA A 173 16.14 -20.53 6.70
CA ALA A 173 16.82 -20.91 7.93
C ALA A 173 16.26 -22.22 8.52
N HIS A 174 14.94 -22.40 8.49
CA HIS A 174 14.32 -23.63 8.94
C HIS A 174 14.70 -24.84 8.08
N SER A 175 14.81 -24.67 6.75
CA SER A 175 15.28 -25.74 5.87
C SER A 175 16.74 -26.10 6.15
N PHE A 176 17.61 -25.09 6.32
CA PHE A 176 19.03 -25.28 6.62
C PHE A 176 19.30 -25.83 8.02
N ALA A 177 18.42 -25.59 8.99
CA ALA A 177 18.57 -26.09 10.36
C ALA A 177 18.63 -27.63 10.43
N ARG A 178 18.10 -28.32 9.43
CA ARG A 178 18.06 -29.79 9.31
C ARG A 178 19.27 -30.38 8.58
N GLU A 179 20.12 -29.55 8.03
CA GLU A 179 21.23 -29.96 7.18
C GLU A 179 22.56 -29.82 7.95
N PRO A 180 23.38 -30.89 8.02
CA PRO A 180 24.69 -30.82 8.64
C PRO A 180 25.59 -29.76 7.99
N GLY A 181 26.35 -29.04 8.81
CA GLY A 181 27.33 -28.04 8.33
C GLY A 181 26.73 -26.68 7.97
N ASN A 182 25.40 -26.52 8.03
CA ASN A 182 24.73 -25.27 7.69
C ASN A 182 24.43 -24.36 8.91
N VAL A 183 24.97 -24.67 10.09
CA VAL A 183 24.75 -23.87 11.31
C VAL A 183 25.16 -22.41 11.14
N ALA A 184 26.29 -22.16 10.47
CA ALA A 184 26.75 -20.81 10.15
C ALA A 184 25.77 -20.04 9.26
N ALA A 185 25.17 -20.73 8.27
CA ALA A 185 24.17 -20.13 7.39
C ALA A 185 22.89 -19.77 8.16
N VAL A 186 22.43 -20.64 9.06
CA VAL A 186 21.26 -20.37 9.92
C VAL A 186 21.51 -19.14 10.80
N ALA A 187 22.68 -19.07 11.45
CA ALA A 187 23.06 -17.94 12.29
C ALA A 187 23.13 -16.62 11.49
N GLY A 188 23.76 -16.64 10.31
CA GLY A 188 23.86 -15.46 9.43
C GLY A 188 22.49 -14.98 8.93
N ILE A 189 21.58 -15.90 8.57
CA ILE A 189 20.22 -15.54 8.18
C ILE A 189 19.45 -14.91 9.35
N LEU A 190 19.61 -15.44 10.56
CA LEU A 190 18.98 -14.88 11.77
C LEU A 190 19.50 -13.47 12.08
N GLU A 191 20.81 -13.25 11.97
CA GLU A 191 21.43 -11.94 12.18
C GLU A 191 20.86 -10.89 11.21
N GLU A 192 20.85 -11.19 9.90
CA GLU A 192 20.28 -10.31 8.88
C GLU A 192 18.76 -10.09 9.09
N SER A 193 18.04 -11.14 9.51
CA SER A 193 16.62 -11.07 9.83
C SER A 193 16.33 -10.13 11.00
N VAL A 194 17.16 -10.15 12.04
CA VAL A 194 17.07 -9.24 13.20
C VAL A 194 17.26 -7.80 12.76
N GLU A 195 18.34 -7.49 12.03
CA GLU A 195 18.59 -6.13 11.55
C GLU A 195 17.45 -5.60 10.67
N ARG A 196 16.90 -6.46 9.80
CA ARG A 196 15.78 -6.10 8.94
C ARG A 196 14.51 -5.81 9.74
N ILE A 197 14.18 -6.63 10.74
CA ILE A 197 12.98 -6.37 11.56
C ILE A 197 13.18 -5.19 12.51
N LEU A 198 14.38 -4.93 13.01
CA LEU A 198 14.68 -3.71 13.75
C LEU A 198 14.41 -2.46 12.88
N THR A 199 14.84 -2.51 11.62
CA THR A 199 14.54 -1.45 10.64
C THR A 199 13.03 -1.34 10.41
N ALA A 200 12.34 -2.46 10.19
CA ALA A 200 10.88 -2.49 10.03
C ALA A 200 10.15 -1.90 11.25
N HIS A 201 10.58 -2.26 12.46
CA HIS A 201 10.07 -1.73 13.72
C HIS A 201 10.24 -0.21 13.79
N SER A 202 11.41 0.32 13.41
CA SER A 202 11.63 1.77 13.34
C SER A 202 10.67 2.48 12.37
N CYS A 203 10.31 1.83 11.26
CA CYS A 203 9.34 2.38 10.28
C CYS A 203 7.91 2.47 10.83
N THR A 204 7.58 1.75 11.91
CA THR A 204 6.28 1.84 12.58
C THR A 204 6.19 3.02 13.56
N ALA A 205 7.34 3.57 14.00
CA ALA A 205 7.37 4.60 15.03
C ALA A 205 6.55 5.86 14.69
N PRO A 206 6.63 6.42 13.46
CA PRO A 206 5.82 7.58 13.11
C PRO A 206 4.31 7.33 13.18
N ALA A 207 3.87 6.12 12.85
CA ALA A 207 2.46 5.74 12.91
C ALA A 207 2.00 5.57 14.36
N PHE A 208 2.81 4.90 15.19
CA PHE A 208 2.56 4.74 16.62
C PHE A 208 2.48 6.10 17.33
N ASP A 209 3.44 6.99 17.10
CA ASP A 209 3.48 8.33 17.73
C ASP A 209 2.29 9.20 17.31
N ARG A 210 1.78 9.02 16.08
CA ARG A 210 0.54 9.68 15.63
C ARG A 210 -0.67 9.14 16.38
N LEU A 211 -0.77 7.82 16.56
CA LEU A 211 -1.89 7.18 17.24
C LEU A 211 -1.93 7.57 18.72
N VAL A 212 -0.80 7.51 19.42
CA VAL A 212 -0.68 7.94 20.82
C VAL A 212 -1.07 9.41 20.98
N ARG A 213 -0.51 10.31 20.15
CA ARG A 213 -0.89 11.74 20.21
C ARG A 213 -2.36 11.99 19.94
N THR A 214 -2.97 11.21 19.05
CA THR A 214 -4.41 11.32 18.76
C THR A 214 -5.24 10.88 19.96
N HIS A 215 -4.88 9.75 20.57
CA HIS A 215 -5.54 9.23 21.77
C HIS A 215 -5.45 10.22 22.94
N LEU A 216 -4.25 10.77 23.21
CA LEU A 216 -4.06 11.76 24.27
C LEU A 216 -4.89 13.04 24.05
N ARG A 217 -5.06 13.48 22.80
CA ARG A 217 -5.93 14.63 22.51
C ARG A 217 -7.41 14.33 22.79
N ILE A 218 -7.87 13.13 22.45
CA ILE A 218 -9.25 12.69 22.71
C ILE A 218 -9.49 12.63 24.23
N MET A 219 -8.61 11.98 24.98
CA MET A 219 -8.71 11.91 26.44
C MET A 219 -8.78 13.31 27.08
N LYS A 220 -7.97 14.26 26.59
CA LYS A 220 -7.99 15.65 27.06
C LYS A 220 -9.29 16.37 26.74
N GLN A 221 -9.90 16.11 25.57
CA GLN A 221 -11.18 16.70 25.19
C GLN A 221 -12.35 16.12 26.00
N GLU A 222 -12.26 14.85 26.38
CA GLU A 222 -13.29 14.16 27.16
C GLU A 222 -13.16 14.39 28.68
N GLY A 223 -12.15 15.15 29.13
CA GLY A 223 -11.92 15.41 30.56
C GLY A 223 -11.47 14.16 31.33
N LEU A 224 -10.87 13.18 30.63
CA LEU A 224 -10.44 11.90 31.18
C LEU A 224 -8.92 11.83 31.45
N GLY A 225 -8.20 12.95 31.32
CA GLY A 225 -6.76 13.02 31.53
C GLY A 225 -6.40 13.92 32.70
N ASP A 226 -6.37 13.34 33.90
CA ASP A 226 -5.72 13.89 35.10
C ASP A 226 -4.35 13.22 35.32
#